data_AF-A0A8D8L9R4-F1
#
_entry.id   AF-A0A8D8L9R4-F1
#
_cell.length_a   1.000
_cell.length_b   1.000
_cell.length_c   1.000
_cell.angle_alpha   90.00
_cell.angle_beta   90.00
_cell.angle_gamma   90.00
#
_symmetry.space_group_name_H-M   'P 1'
#
loop_
_entity.id
_entity.type
_entity.pdbx_description
1 polymer ?
#
loop_
_entity_poly.entity_id
_entity_poly.type
_entity_poly.pdbx_seq_one_letter_code
_entity_poly.pdbx_strand_id
1 'polypeptide(L)'
;SPDKFKGVRLPFDLKNVEGNVLLKANVRITSKLAKNLYDNGLKEYLIPYDSICGLFLAEDLIDSASSTKVLSAGESIKLEDIKKLELLSIDKISVLNIDNVSVGPYILNTLFLDENMSYENALYEIYKVLRPGEVPILKIVEEFFRNLFFSSEYYDLSNIGRLKLNSCLGLN
;
A
#
# COMPACT_ATOMS: atom_id res chain seq x y z
N SER A 1 14.08 2.42 5.91
CA SER A 1 15.06 3.24 5.18
C SER A 1 15.13 4.61 5.82
N PRO A 2 16.34 5.17 6.06
CA PRO A 2 16.54 6.50 6.66
C PRO A 2 15.78 7.61 5.95
N ASP A 3 15.56 7.48 4.64
CA ASP A 3 14.92 8.50 3.81
C ASP A 3 13.47 8.76 4.23
N LYS A 4 12.77 7.75 4.76
CA LYS A 4 11.38 7.91 5.25
C LYS A 4 11.25 8.86 6.43
N PHE A 5 12.32 9.04 7.22
CA PHE A 5 12.30 9.92 8.38
C PHE A 5 12.81 11.33 8.05
N LYS A 6 13.15 11.61 6.78
CA LYS A 6 13.66 12.92 6.38
C LYS A 6 12.59 14.00 6.55
N GLY A 7 12.84 14.92 7.48
CA GLY A 7 11.95 16.06 7.74
C GLY A 7 10.76 15.73 8.65
N VAL A 8 10.62 14.48 9.08
CA VAL A 8 9.55 14.03 9.96
C VAL A 8 9.79 14.53 11.40
N ARG A 9 8.70 14.83 12.11
CA ARG A 9 8.68 15.09 13.55
C ARG A 9 7.80 14.03 14.20
N LEU A 10 8.35 13.29 15.15
CA LEU A 10 7.58 12.31 15.91
C LEU A 10 6.91 13.01 17.10
N PRO A 11 5.62 12.78 17.38
CA PRO A 11 4.93 13.39 18.51
C PRO A 11 5.34 12.78 19.86
N PHE A 12 6.16 11.73 19.85
CA PHE A 12 6.64 10.99 21.01
C PHE A 12 8.17 10.86 20.98
N ASP A 13 8.75 10.48 22.13
CA ASP A 13 10.17 10.19 22.26
C ASP A 13 10.55 8.96 21.44
N LEU A 14 11.57 9.09 20.60
CA LEU A 14 12.13 7.95 19.86
C LEU A 14 12.99 7.12 20.80
N LYS A 15 12.54 5.90 21.09
CA LYS A 15 13.26 4.94 21.95
C LYS A 15 13.72 3.73 21.16
N ASN A 16 14.91 3.21 21.47
CA ASN A 16 15.34 1.91 20.95
C ASN A 16 14.55 0.77 21.63
N VAL A 17 14.74 -0.46 21.16
CA VAL A 17 14.10 -1.66 21.75
C VAL A 17 14.47 -1.91 23.23
N GLU A 18 15.58 -1.34 23.70
CA GLU A 18 16.02 -1.41 25.11
C GLU A 18 15.37 -0.33 25.99
N GLY A 19 14.61 0.60 25.40
CA GLY A 19 13.94 1.70 26.10
C GLY A 19 14.79 2.98 26.25
N ASN A 20 16.01 3.01 25.72
CA ASN A 20 16.87 4.20 25.72
C ASN A 20 16.32 5.26 24.77
N VAL A 21 16.15 6.49 25.27
CA VAL A 21 15.68 7.64 24.49
C VAL A 21 16.79 8.15 23.58
N LEU A 22 16.60 8.04 22.27
CA LEU A 22 17.53 8.53 21.25
C LEU A 22 17.22 9.97 20.84
N LEU A 23 15.93 10.31 20.74
CA LEU A 23 15.46 11.67 20.45
C LEU A 23 14.22 11.99 21.28
N LYS A 24 14.11 13.24 21.71
CA LYS A 24 12.90 13.76 22.36
C LYS A 24 11.79 14.00 21.34
N ALA A 25 10.54 14.00 21.81
CA ALA A 25 9.37 14.36 21.04
C ALA A 25 9.52 15.71 20.31
N ASN A 26 8.88 15.81 19.14
CA ASN A 26 8.81 16.99 18.27
C ASN A 26 10.14 17.50 17.68
N VAL A 27 11.24 16.77 17.88
CA VAL A 27 12.52 17.08 17.21
C VAL A 27 12.41 16.76 15.73
N ARG A 28 12.85 17.70 14.87
CA ARG A 28 12.88 17.49 13.42
C ARG A 28 14.02 16.54 13.06
N ILE A 29 13.70 15.42 12.44
CA ILE A 29 14.70 14.45 11.98
C ILE A 29 15.28 14.93 10.65
N THR A 30 16.56 15.30 10.64
CA THR A 30 17.27 15.68 9.40
C THR A 30 17.81 14.44 8.69
N SER A 31 18.11 14.55 7.39
CA SER A 31 18.73 13.43 6.64
C SER A 31 20.02 12.92 7.28
N LYS A 32 20.84 13.83 7.83
CA LYS A 32 22.10 13.47 8.51
C LYS A 32 21.82 12.68 9.78
N LEU A 33 20.83 13.11 10.56
CA LEU A 33 20.44 12.44 11.79
C LEU A 33 19.82 11.06 11.53
N ALA A 34 18.92 10.95 10.53
CA ALA A 34 18.33 9.67 10.15
C ALA A 34 19.39 8.66 9.69
N LYS A 35 20.38 9.10 8.90
CA LYS A 35 21.52 8.25 8.50
C LYS A 35 22.34 7.82 9.72
N ASN A 36 22.72 8.76 10.58
CA ASN A 36 23.50 8.45 11.78
C ASN A 36 22.80 7.43 12.70
N LEU A 37 21.49 7.58 12.92
CA LEU A 37 20.72 6.61 13.71
C LEU A 37 20.73 5.21 13.08
N TYR A 38 20.57 5.13 11.76
CA TYR A 38 20.60 3.86 11.03
C TYR A 38 21.99 3.23 11.00
N ASP A 39 23.04 4.02 10.79
CA ASP A 39 24.44 3.58 10.78
C ASP A 39 24.87 3.06 12.17
N ASN A 40 24.29 3.62 13.24
CA ASN A 40 24.42 3.11 14.61
C ASN A 40 23.57 1.86 14.89
N GLY A 41 22.92 1.28 13.88
CA GLY A 41 22.20 0.01 13.97
C GLY A 41 20.71 0.11 14.31
N LEU A 42 20.12 1.31 14.37
CA LEU A 42 18.69 1.46 14.65
C LEU A 42 17.84 0.97 13.47
N LYS A 43 17.33 -0.25 13.58
CA LYS A 43 16.39 -0.85 12.61
C LYS A 43 14.95 -0.85 13.10
N GLU A 44 14.77 -0.97 14.41
CA GLU A 44 13.49 -1.06 15.10
C GLU A 44 13.46 -0.06 16.24
N TYR A 45 12.28 0.48 16.53
CA TYR A 45 12.07 1.46 17.59
C TYR A 45 10.69 1.26 18.20
N LEU A 46 10.55 1.65 19.46
CA LEU A 46 9.29 1.54 20.17
C LEU A 46 8.36 2.69 19.77
N ILE A 47 7.10 2.36 19.55
CA ILE A 47 6.02 3.32 19.33
C ILE A 47 4.98 3.22 20.46
N PRO A 48 4.31 4.32 20.81
CA PRO A 48 3.14 4.26 21.68
C PRO A 48 2.05 3.37 21.07
N TYR A 49 1.36 2.62 21.92
CA TYR A 49 0.27 1.72 21.50
C TYR A 49 -0.80 2.44 20.67
N ASP A 50 -1.20 3.65 21.08
CA ASP A 50 -2.22 4.44 20.39
C ASP A 50 -1.80 4.89 18.98
N SER A 51 -0.49 4.87 18.66
CA SER A 51 0.01 5.28 17.33
C SER A 51 -0.28 4.24 16.23
N ILE A 52 -0.72 3.04 16.62
CA ILE A 52 -1.14 1.99 15.67
C ILE A 52 -2.54 2.28 15.14
N CYS A 53 -3.38 2.94 15.95
CA CYS A 53 -4.73 3.32 15.55
C CYS A 53 -4.72 4.23 14.32
N GLY A 54 -5.58 3.94 13.34
CA GLY A 54 -5.70 4.71 12.11
C GLY A 54 -4.67 4.35 11.03
N LEU A 55 -3.71 3.46 11.31
CA LEU A 55 -2.92 2.83 10.24
C LEU A 55 -3.81 1.87 9.45
N PHE A 56 -3.52 1.72 8.16
CA PHE A 56 -4.24 0.81 7.28
C PHE A 56 -3.44 -0.47 7.08
N LEU A 57 -4.10 -1.64 7.16
CA LEU A 57 -3.46 -2.92 6.91
C LEU A 57 -3.07 -3.06 5.44
N ALA A 58 -1.89 -3.64 5.19
CA ALA A 58 -1.42 -3.92 3.84
C ALA A 58 -1.90 -5.28 3.31
N GLU A 59 -2.18 -6.22 4.21
CA GLU A 59 -2.48 -7.62 3.91
C GLU A 59 -3.63 -8.11 4.79
N ASP A 60 -4.36 -9.13 4.32
CA ASP A 60 -5.37 -9.81 5.14
C ASP A 60 -4.68 -10.46 6.34
N LEU A 61 -5.26 -10.24 7.52
CA LEU A 61 -4.73 -10.76 8.77
C LEU A 61 -5.54 -11.99 9.15
N ILE A 62 -4.87 -13.15 9.10
CA ILE A 62 -5.49 -14.46 9.29
C ILE A 62 -4.98 -15.05 10.60
N ASP A 63 -5.88 -15.54 11.43
CA ASP A 63 -5.52 -16.30 12.61
C ASP A 63 -4.96 -17.66 12.19
N SER A 64 -3.72 -17.94 12.57
CA SER A 64 -3.03 -19.20 12.23
C SER A 64 -3.70 -20.42 12.87
N ALA A 65 -4.39 -20.25 14.01
CA ALA A 65 -5.03 -21.37 14.71
C ALA A 65 -6.39 -21.75 14.09
N SER A 66 -7.23 -20.77 13.79
CA SER A 66 -8.57 -21.01 13.22
C SER A 66 -8.63 -20.95 11.69
N SER A 67 -7.57 -20.47 11.03
CA SER A 67 -7.58 -20.11 9.59
C SER A 67 -8.71 -19.13 9.23
N THR A 68 -9.20 -18.37 10.20
CA THR A 68 -10.23 -17.36 9.97
C THR A 68 -9.60 -16.00 9.79
N LYS A 69 -10.18 -15.24 8.87
CA LYS A 69 -9.78 -13.85 8.65
C LYS A 69 -10.26 -12.99 9.82
N VAL A 70 -9.32 -12.29 10.44
CA VAL A 70 -9.58 -11.40 11.59
C VAL A 70 -9.84 -9.97 11.10
N LEU A 71 -8.99 -9.49 10.17
CA LEU A 71 -9.06 -8.15 9.58
C LEU A 71 -8.72 -8.22 8.09
N SER A 72 -9.33 -7.36 7.29
CA SER A 72 -9.08 -7.33 5.85
C SER A 72 -8.03 -6.29 5.48
N ALA A 73 -7.30 -6.54 4.40
CA ALA A 73 -6.38 -5.59 3.79
C ALA A 73 -7.11 -4.29 3.46
N GLY A 74 -6.41 -3.17 3.66
CA GLY A 74 -6.94 -1.83 3.45
C GLY A 74 -7.77 -1.28 4.60
N GLU A 75 -8.25 -2.09 5.54
CA GLU A 75 -9.01 -1.57 6.69
C GLU A 75 -8.12 -0.81 7.68
N SER A 76 -8.68 0.25 8.28
CA SER A 76 -8.02 1.01 9.33
C SER A 76 -8.07 0.27 10.66
N ILE A 77 -6.96 0.20 11.39
CA ILE A 77 -6.88 -0.43 12.70
C ILE A 77 -7.63 0.42 13.73
N LYS A 78 -8.62 -0.17 14.42
CA LYS A 78 -9.37 0.45 15.51
C LYS A 78 -8.92 -0.09 16.88
N LEU A 79 -9.33 0.58 17.95
CA LEU A 79 -9.02 0.18 19.34
C LEU A 79 -9.51 -1.24 19.67
N GLU A 80 -10.64 -1.66 19.10
CA GLU A 80 -11.19 -3.01 19.29
C GLU A 80 -10.32 -4.08 18.64
N ASP A 81 -9.69 -3.73 17.51
CA ASP A 81 -8.88 -4.65 16.74
C ASP A 81 -7.54 -4.93 17.43
N ILE A 82 -6.97 -3.93 18.11
CA ILE A 82 -5.76 -4.09 18.93
C ILE A 82 -5.96 -5.19 19.99
N LYS A 83 -7.10 -5.19 20.68
CA LYS A 83 -7.41 -6.22 21.69
C LYS A 83 -7.51 -7.62 21.07
N LYS A 84 -8.02 -7.72 19.84
CA LYS A 84 -8.08 -9.00 19.10
C LYS A 84 -6.68 -9.46 18.72
N LEU A 85 -5.82 -8.54 18.25
CA LEU A 85 -4.42 -8.84 17.90
C LEU A 85 -3.66 -9.38 19.13
N GLU A 86 -3.86 -8.78 20.31
CA GLU A 86 -3.27 -9.25 21.56
C GLU A 86 -3.80 -10.63 21.97
N LEU A 87 -5.12 -10.83 21.93
CA LEU A 87 -5.73 -12.11 22.29
C LEU A 87 -5.26 -13.27 21.40
N LEU A 88 -5.04 -12.98 20.11
CA LEU A 88 -4.59 -13.95 19.11
C LEU A 88 -3.07 -14.10 19.05
N SER A 89 -2.31 -13.41 19.91
CA SER A 89 -0.83 -13.43 19.93
C SER A 89 -0.20 -13.11 18.57
N ILE A 90 -0.69 -12.07 17.90
CA ILE A 90 -0.16 -11.67 16.59
C ILE A 90 0.99 -10.69 16.76
N ASP A 91 2.21 -11.18 16.54
CA ASP A 91 3.44 -10.42 16.80
C ASP A 91 3.84 -9.45 15.68
N LYS A 92 3.28 -9.63 14.47
CA LYS A 92 3.68 -8.86 13.29
C LYS A 92 2.50 -8.50 12.41
N ILE A 93 2.42 -7.23 12.04
CA ILE A 93 1.44 -6.69 11.11
C ILE A 93 2.12 -5.90 10.00
N SER A 94 1.61 -6.05 8.77
CA SER A 94 2.01 -5.25 7.62
C SER A 94 1.06 -4.08 7.46
N VAL A 95 1.57 -2.85 7.40
CA VAL A 95 0.76 -1.62 7.27
C VAL A 95 1.17 -0.80 6.05
N LEU A 96 0.23 -0.06 5.49
CA LEU A 96 0.47 0.84 4.37
C LEU A 96 1.27 2.06 4.80
N ASN A 97 2.24 2.44 3.98
CA ASN A 97 3.09 3.61 4.21
C ASN A 97 2.42 4.88 3.66
N ILE A 98 1.39 5.35 4.34
CA ILE A 98 0.68 6.59 4.00
C ILE A 98 1.11 7.67 5.00
N ASP A 99 1.73 8.75 4.50
CA ASP A 99 2.20 9.87 5.33
C ASP A 99 1.42 11.17 5.08
N ASN A 100 0.50 11.17 4.12
CA ASN A 100 -0.31 12.33 3.69
C ASN A 100 0.50 13.58 3.28
N VAL A 101 1.80 13.43 3.06
CA VAL A 101 2.71 14.52 2.64
C VAL A 101 3.38 14.17 1.32
N SER A 102 4.02 13.01 1.25
CA SER A 102 4.70 12.49 0.05
C SER A 102 3.96 11.30 -0.56
N VAL A 103 3.27 10.52 0.28
CA VAL A 103 2.49 9.35 -0.10
C VAL A 103 1.08 9.48 0.49
N GLY A 104 0.14 9.84 -0.38
CA GLY A 104 -1.29 9.89 -0.04
C GLY A 104 -2.00 8.54 -0.26
N PRO A 105 -3.20 8.36 0.31
CA PRO A 105 -3.99 7.12 0.24
C PRO A 105 -4.74 6.95 -1.09
N TYR A 106 -4.14 7.33 -2.23
CA TYR A 106 -4.86 7.44 -3.50
C TYR A 106 -5.39 6.08 -3.98
N ILE A 107 -4.50 5.09 -4.12
CA ILE A 107 -4.88 3.74 -4.55
C ILE A 107 -5.82 3.09 -3.54
N LEU A 108 -5.56 3.29 -2.24
CA LEU A 108 -6.42 2.77 -1.18
C LEU A 108 -7.87 3.30 -1.32
N ASN A 109 -8.03 4.62 -1.42
CA ASN A 109 -9.34 5.24 -1.56
C ASN A 109 -10.04 4.82 -2.85
N THR A 110 -9.29 4.65 -3.96
CA THR A 110 -9.85 4.11 -5.20
C THR A 110 -10.35 2.69 -5.04
N LEU A 111 -9.56 1.81 -4.40
CA LEU A 111 -9.96 0.42 -4.16
C LEU A 111 -11.18 0.31 -3.24
N PHE A 112 -11.34 1.19 -2.25
CA PHE A 112 -12.54 1.22 -1.41
C PHE A 112 -13.82 1.64 -2.14
N LEU A 113 -13.69 2.35 -3.26
CA LEU A 113 -14.81 2.72 -4.12
C LEU A 113 -15.03 1.71 -5.26
N ASP A 114 -14.09 0.80 -5.49
CA ASP A 114 -14.20 -0.23 -6.52
C ASP A 114 -15.03 -1.40 -6.02
N GLU A 115 -16.12 -1.69 -6.73
CA GLU A 115 -17.01 -2.81 -6.41
C GLU A 115 -16.52 -4.13 -7.04
N ASN A 116 -15.51 -4.07 -7.92
CA ASN A 116 -15.01 -5.23 -8.66
C ASN A 116 -13.99 -6.03 -7.85
N MET A 117 -14.45 -7.12 -7.25
CA MET A 117 -13.62 -7.99 -6.40
C MET A 117 -12.94 -9.14 -7.15
N SER A 118 -13.10 -9.24 -8.47
CA SER A 118 -12.46 -10.28 -9.28
C SER A 118 -12.01 -9.75 -10.64
N TYR A 119 -11.05 -10.45 -11.24
CA TYR A 119 -10.56 -10.16 -12.58
C TYR A 119 -11.69 -10.17 -13.62
N GLU A 120 -12.57 -11.18 -13.54
CA GLU A 120 -13.72 -11.32 -14.43
C GLU A 120 -14.69 -10.16 -14.29
N ASN A 121 -15.02 -9.76 -13.05
CA ASN A 121 -15.93 -8.63 -12.80
C ASN A 121 -15.36 -7.32 -13.36
N ALA A 122 -14.07 -7.06 -13.11
CA ALA A 122 -13.39 -5.89 -13.65
C ALA A 122 -13.43 -5.86 -15.19
N LEU A 123 -13.19 -7.01 -15.83
CA LEU A 123 -13.30 -7.16 -17.27
C LEU A 123 -14.72 -6.88 -17.79
N TYR A 124 -15.74 -7.41 -17.12
CA TYR A 124 -17.13 -7.17 -17.50
C TYR A 124 -17.53 -5.69 -17.41
N GLU A 125 -17.12 -4.99 -16.34
CA GLU A 125 -17.41 -3.55 -16.21
C GLU A 125 -16.70 -2.72 -17.29
N ILE A 126 -15.43 -3.04 -17.62
CA ILE A 126 -14.73 -2.39 -18.74
C ILE A 126 -15.48 -2.63 -20.06
N TYR A 127 -15.92 -3.87 -20.32
CA TYR A 127 -16.66 -4.21 -21.54
C TYR A 127 -17.99 -3.46 -21.63
N LYS A 128 -18.76 -3.42 -20.53
CA LYS A 128 -20.07 -2.77 -20.44
C LYS A 128 -20.00 -1.27 -20.72
N VAL A 129 -18.94 -0.59 -20.28
CA VAL A 129 -18.71 0.83 -20.58
C VAL A 129 -18.45 1.06 -22.07
N LEU A 130 -17.67 0.17 -22.71
CA LEU A 130 -17.28 0.31 -24.12
C LEU A 130 -18.34 -0.22 -25.10
N ARG A 131 -19.14 -1.20 -24.67
CA ARG A 131 -20.20 -1.88 -25.44
C ARG A 131 -21.45 -2.08 -24.58
N PRO A 132 -22.23 -1.01 -24.35
CA PRO A 132 -23.40 -1.09 -23.50
C PRO A 132 -24.49 -1.96 -24.12
N GLY A 133 -25.11 -2.83 -23.31
CA GLY A 133 -26.28 -3.62 -23.70
C GLY A 133 -26.01 -5.03 -24.24
N GLU A 134 -24.75 -5.42 -24.41
CA GLU A 134 -24.37 -6.79 -24.73
C GLU A 134 -24.14 -7.60 -23.45
N VAL A 135 -24.57 -8.87 -23.42
CA VAL A 135 -24.20 -9.82 -22.36
C VAL A 135 -23.10 -10.72 -22.92
N PRO A 136 -21.82 -10.41 -22.67
CA PRO A 136 -20.73 -11.15 -23.28
C PRO A 136 -20.40 -12.42 -22.49
N ILE A 137 -19.81 -13.40 -23.18
CA ILE A 137 -19.17 -14.56 -22.56
C ILE A 137 -17.78 -14.15 -22.12
N LEU A 138 -17.31 -14.57 -20.94
CA LEU A 138 -16.00 -14.21 -20.37
C LEU A 138 -14.85 -14.24 -21.42
N LYS A 139 -14.76 -15.32 -22.19
CA LYS A 139 -13.73 -15.49 -23.23
C LYS A 139 -13.73 -14.37 -24.27
N ILE A 140 -14.91 -13.88 -24.66
CA ILE A 140 -15.05 -12.77 -25.62
C ILE A 140 -14.57 -11.46 -24.96
N VAL A 141 -14.89 -11.26 -23.69
CA VAL A 141 -14.45 -10.07 -22.94
C VAL A 141 -12.93 -10.05 -22.77
N GLU A 142 -12.34 -11.17 -22.37
CA GLU A 142 -10.90 -11.32 -22.22
C GLU A 142 -10.18 -11.04 -23.55
N GLU A 143 -10.67 -11.61 -24.65
CA GLU A 143 -10.11 -11.36 -25.98
C GLU A 143 -10.27 -9.90 -26.40
N PHE A 144 -11.43 -9.29 -26.14
CA PHE A 144 -11.67 -7.88 -26.41
C PHE A 144 -10.68 -6.99 -25.65
N PHE A 145 -10.52 -7.20 -24.35
CA PHE A 145 -9.57 -6.43 -23.54
C PHE A 145 -8.11 -6.64 -24.01
N ARG A 146 -7.73 -7.89 -24.33
CA ARG A 146 -6.41 -8.19 -24.88
C ARG A 146 -6.17 -7.42 -26.19
N ASN A 147 -7.17 -7.36 -27.06
CA ASN A 147 -7.06 -6.67 -28.34
C ASN A 147 -6.96 -5.14 -28.19
N LEU A 148 -7.46 -4.53 -27.11
CA LEU A 148 -7.34 -3.07 -26.91
C LEU A 148 -5.89 -2.59 -26.76
N PHE A 149 -5.04 -3.37 -26.07
CA PHE A 149 -3.71 -2.88 -25.66
C PHE A 149 -2.56 -3.87 -25.91
N PHE A 150 -2.85 -5.15 -26.07
CA PHE A 150 -1.85 -6.22 -26.05
C PHE A 150 -1.77 -7.03 -27.35
N SER A 151 -2.63 -6.73 -28.33
CA SER A 151 -2.53 -7.32 -29.66
C SER A 151 -1.83 -6.35 -30.61
N SER A 152 -0.72 -6.80 -31.21
CA SER A 152 0.04 -6.01 -32.20
C SER A 152 -0.75 -5.70 -33.47
N GLU A 153 -1.81 -6.47 -33.76
CA GLU A 153 -2.69 -6.20 -34.90
C GLU A 153 -3.58 -4.97 -34.66
N TYR A 154 -3.93 -4.69 -33.40
CA TYR A 154 -4.89 -3.65 -33.03
C TYR A 154 -4.25 -2.46 -32.30
N TYR A 155 -3.07 -2.64 -31.69
CA TYR A 155 -2.37 -1.61 -30.94
C TYR A 155 -0.87 -1.61 -31.25
N ASP A 156 -0.39 -0.53 -31.87
CA ASP A 156 1.04 -0.27 -32.08
C ASP A 156 1.36 1.18 -31.70
N LEU A 157 2.34 1.35 -30.80
CA LEU A 157 2.85 2.66 -30.42
C LEU A 157 3.79 3.26 -31.49
N SER A 158 4.18 2.49 -32.50
CA SER A 158 5.29 2.75 -33.41
C SER A 158 6.63 2.90 -32.68
N ASN A 159 7.72 2.90 -33.45
CA ASN A 159 9.06 3.15 -32.91
C ASN A 159 9.16 4.51 -32.20
N ILE A 160 8.54 5.55 -32.77
CA ILE A 160 8.61 6.92 -32.24
C ILE A 160 7.78 7.04 -30.95
N GLY A 161 6.56 6.48 -30.93
CA GLY A 161 5.72 6.54 -29.74
C GLY A 161 6.29 5.71 -28.59
N ARG A 162 6.87 4.54 -28.88
CA ARG A 162 7.62 3.76 -27.88
C ARG A 162 8.79 4.55 -27.31
N LEU A 163 9.60 5.19 -28.16
CA LEU A 163 10.73 6.00 -27.73
C LEU A 163 10.27 7.12 -26.79
N LYS A 164 9.21 7.85 -27.16
CA LYS A 164 8.66 8.91 -26.31
C LYS A 164 8.16 8.40 -24.96
N LEU A 165 7.40 7.32 -24.94
CA LEU A 165 6.89 6.74 -23.69
C LEU A 165 8.04 6.32 -22.77
N ASN A 166 9.05 5.65 -23.33
CA ASN A 166 10.24 5.23 -22.62
C ASN A 166 11.00 6.42 -22.01
N SER A 167 11.22 7.49 -22.79
CA SER A 167 11.84 8.72 -22.28
C SER A 167 11.02 9.38 -21.16
N CYS A 168 9.69 9.44 -21.30
CA CYS A 168 8.82 9.97 -20.25
C CYS A 168 8.88 9.17 -18.95
N LEU A 169 9.04 7.84 -19.06
CA LEU A 169 9.11 6.93 -17.91
C LEU A 169 10.54 6.73 -17.37
N GLY A 170 11.55 7.34 -17.99
CA GLY A 170 12.95 7.15 -17.62
C GLY A 170 13.44 5.71 -17.85
N LEU A 171 12.85 5.02 -18.82
CA LEU A 171 13.23 3.66 -19.22
C LEU A 171 14.11 3.78 -20.48
N ASN A 172 15.44 3.67 -20.31
CA ASN A 172 16.52 3.84 -21.31
C ASN A 172 17.03 5.27 -21.51
#